data_AF-A0A645FJR5-F1
#
_entry.id   AF-A0A645FJR5-F1
#
_cell.length_a   1.000
_cell.length_b   1.000
_cell.length_c   1.000
_cell.angle_alpha   90.00
_cell.angle_beta   90.00
_cell.angle_gamma   90.00
#
_symmetry.space_group_name_H-M   'P 1'
#
loop_
_entity.id
_entity.type
_entity.pdbx_description
1 polymer ?
#
loop_
_entity_poly.entity_id
_entity_poly.type
_entity_poly.pdbx_seq_one_letter_code
_entity_poly.pdbx_strand_id
1 'polypeptide(L)'
;MIQKDWKALDITVTLEAVPVDVFVKEKLDSRGYQAALVDINFANSPDPDPYPFWDQGQITGGQNYSQWNDRTVSDTLEQARVTVDQGERTRLYHNFQYLFAEQIPAFPLFYPVYSYAVDKQVQGVSMGPLFSTSDRFDAVTSWFMVSSRTSTEESTSK
;
A
#
# COMPACT_ATOMS: atom_id res chain seq x y z
N MET A 1 9.98 -0.11 -19.24
CA MET A 1 10.92 -1.09 -18.67
C MET A 1 10.36 -2.50 -18.84
N ILE A 2 9.28 -2.87 -18.18
CA ILE A 2 8.65 -4.23 -18.28
C ILE A 2 8.43 -4.71 -19.72
N GLN A 3 7.80 -3.90 -20.59
CA GLN A 3 7.62 -4.26 -22.01
C GLN A 3 8.94 -4.60 -22.72
N LYS A 4 10.02 -3.87 -22.42
CA LYS A 4 11.35 -4.09 -22.99
C LYS A 4 11.96 -5.40 -22.47
N ASP A 5 11.82 -5.67 -21.18
CA ASP A 5 12.35 -6.88 -20.55
C ASP A 5 11.63 -8.13 -21.09
N TRP A 6 10.31 -8.05 -21.27
CA TRP A 6 9.53 -9.12 -21.89
C TRP A 6 9.87 -9.30 -23.37
N LYS A 7 10.14 -8.20 -24.08
CA LYS A 7 10.59 -8.28 -25.48
C LYS A 7 11.94 -8.97 -25.63
N ALA A 8 12.83 -8.86 -24.65
CA ALA A 8 14.11 -9.58 -24.62
C ALA A 8 13.92 -11.11 -24.45
N LEU A 9 12.75 -11.54 -24.00
CA LEU A 9 12.32 -12.94 -23.90
C LEU A 9 11.41 -13.35 -25.07
N ASP A 10 11.38 -12.55 -26.15
CA ASP A 10 10.51 -12.72 -27.32
C ASP A 10 8.99 -12.65 -27.04
N ILE A 11 8.60 -12.15 -25.87
CA ILE A 11 7.20 -11.91 -25.53
C ILE A 11 6.79 -10.53 -26.06
N THR A 12 5.76 -10.50 -26.91
CA THR A 12 5.22 -9.25 -27.45
C THR A 12 4.11 -8.73 -26.54
N VAL A 13 4.29 -7.50 -26.04
CA VAL A 13 3.32 -6.84 -25.15
C VAL A 13 2.79 -5.58 -25.82
N THR A 14 1.47 -5.48 -25.94
CA THR A 14 0.77 -4.26 -26.36
C THR A 14 0.35 -3.50 -25.11
N LEU A 15 0.89 -2.30 -24.91
CA LEU A 15 0.51 -1.44 -23.80
C LEU A 15 -0.79 -0.70 -24.13
N GLU A 16 -1.77 -0.81 -23.25
CA GLU A 16 -3.02 -0.06 -23.35
C GLU A 16 -3.13 0.85 -22.13
N ALA A 17 -2.76 2.12 -22.31
CA ALA A 17 -2.89 3.14 -21.27
C ALA A 17 -4.27 3.80 -21.40
N VAL A 18 -5.07 3.70 -20.35
CA VAL A 18 -6.41 4.31 -20.26
C VAL A 18 -6.53 5.11 -18.96
N PRO A 19 -7.44 6.10 -18.90
CA PRO A 19 -7.78 6.77 -17.63
C PRO A 19 -8.19 5.77 -16.54
N VAL A 20 -7.94 6.10 -15.27
CA VAL A 20 -8.15 5.18 -14.13
C VAL A 20 -9.60 4.70 -14.02
N ASP A 21 -10.57 5.58 -14.23
CA ASP A 21 -12.00 5.25 -14.18
C ASP A 21 -12.41 4.25 -15.27
N VAL A 22 -11.86 4.43 -16.47
CA VAL A 22 -12.00 3.48 -17.59
C VAL A 22 -11.27 2.18 -17.29
N PHE A 23 -10.05 2.26 -16.74
CA PHE A 23 -9.26 1.08 -16.39
C PHE A 23 -10.00 0.17 -15.42
N VAL A 24 -10.55 0.72 -14.34
CA VAL A 24 -11.28 -0.07 -13.34
C VAL A 24 -12.54 -0.68 -13.95
N LYS A 25 -13.41 0.13 -14.55
CA LYS A 25 -14.73 -0.34 -15.00
C LYS A 25 -14.68 -1.23 -16.24
N GLU A 26 -13.85 -0.89 -17.22
CA GLU A 26 -13.87 -1.54 -18.53
C GLU A 26 -12.81 -2.63 -18.67
N LYS A 27 -11.71 -2.56 -17.91
CA LYS A 27 -10.63 -3.56 -17.97
C LYS A 27 -10.61 -4.45 -16.75
N LEU A 28 -10.51 -3.88 -15.55
CA LEU A 28 -10.40 -4.66 -14.33
C LEU A 28 -11.69 -5.42 -14.02
N ASP A 29 -12.83 -4.75 -13.88
CA ASP A 29 -14.11 -5.36 -13.51
C ASP A 29 -14.58 -6.40 -14.54
N SER A 30 -14.33 -6.16 -15.83
CA SER A 30 -14.66 -7.10 -16.91
C SER A 30 -13.67 -8.26 -17.06
N ARG A 31 -12.52 -8.19 -16.36
CA ARG A 31 -11.37 -9.10 -16.54
C ARG A 31 -10.85 -9.13 -17.99
N GLY A 32 -10.99 -8.02 -18.71
CA GLY A 32 -10.62 -7.86 -20.12
C GLY A 32 -9.13 -7.61 -20.38
N TYR A 33 -8.24 -8.33 -19.69
CA TYR A 33 -6.78 -8.18 -19.80
C TYR A 33 -6.06 -9.53 -19.70
N GLN A 34 -4.83 -9.57 -20.20
CA GLN A 34 -3.91 -10.70 -20.00
C GLN A 34 -2.97 -10.46 -18.81
N ALA A 35 -2.57 -9.19 -18.62
CA ALA A 35 -1.81 -8.72 -17.47
C ALA A 35 -2.27 -7.30 -17.15
N ALA A 36 -2.39 -6.99 -15.85
CA ALA A 36 -2.75 -5.68 -15.37
C ALA A 36 -1.71 -5.20 -14.37
N LEU A 37 -1.27 -3.95 -14.50
CA LEU A 37 -0.47 -3.28 -13.48
C LEU A 37 -1.43 -2.53 -12.56
N VAL A 38 -1.52 -2.99 -11.32
CA VAL A 38 -2.45 -2.47 -10.32
C VAL A 38 -1.69 -2.03 -9.07
N ASP A 39 -2.20 -0.98 -8.43
CA ASP A 39 -1.80 -0.61 -7.07
C ASP A 39 -2.76 -1.30 -6.09
N ILE A 40 -2.21 -1.99 -5.08
CA ILE A 40 -2.97 -2.65 -4.03
C ILE A 40 -2.81 -1.82 -2.76
N ASN A 41 -3.92 -1.25 -2.31
CA ASN A 41 -3.94 -0.34 -1.18
C ASN A 41 -4.36 -1.05 0.11
N PHE A 42 -3.42 -1.16 1.06
CA PHE A 42 -3.67 -1.63 2.43
C PHE A 42 -3.87 -0.49 3.45
N ALA A 43 -4.05 0.75 2.99
CA ALA A 43 -4.27 1.91 3.85
C ALA A 43 -5.59 1.80 4.65
N ASN A 44 -5.67 2.62 5.69
CA ASN A 44 -6.81 2.73 6.62
C ASN A 44 -7.02 1.51 7.54
N SER A 45 -6.13 0.53 7.52
CA SER A 45 -6.14 -0.59 8.45
C SER A 45 -4.73 -0.83 9.02
N PRO A 46 -4.59 -1.04 10.33
CA PRO A 46 -3.33 -1.51 10.91
C PRO A 46 -3.04 -2.97 10.56
N ASP A 47 -4.06 -3.71 10.14
CA ASP A 47 -3.95 -5.09 9.68
C ASP A 47 -3.95 -5.13 8.13
N PRO A 48 -2.86 -5.55 7.48
CA PRO A 48 -2.77 -5.62 6.02
C PRO A 48 -3.50 -6.85 5.49
N ASP A 49 -4.83 -6.90 5.66
CA ASP A 49 -5.67 -8.04 5.30
C ASP A 49 -5.64 -8.32 3.78
N PRO A 50 -5.07 -9.46 3.34
CA PRO A 50 -4.98 -9.82 1.93
C PRO A 50 -6.30 -10.36 1.34
N TYR A 51 -7.31 -10.66 2.17
CA TYR A 51 -8.57 -11.28 1.75
C TYR A 51 -9.24 -10.60 0.53
N PRO A 52 -9.42 -9.27 0.48
CA PRO A 52 -10.11 -8.61 -0.64
C PRO A 52 -9.47 -8.85 -2.01
N PHE A 53 -8.18 -9.20 -2.05
CA PHE A 53 -7.37 -9.27 -3.26
C PHE A 53 -7.09 -10.70 -3.72
N TRP A 54 -7.21 -11.70 -2.86
CA TRP A 54 -6.75 -13.06 -3.17
C TRP A 54 -7.72 -14.18 -2.78
N ASP A 55 -8.78 -13.86 -2.05
CA ASP A 55 -9.84 -14.84 -1.76
C ASP A 55 -10.64 -15.20 -3.02
N GLN A 56 -11.03 -16.46 -3.16
CA GLN A 56 -11.79 -16.93 -4.33
C GLN A 56 -13.16 -16.26 -4.45
N GLY A 57 -13.79 -15.89 -3.32
CA GLY A 57 -15.06 -15.18 -3.29
C GLY A 57 -14.95 -13.76 -3.85
N GLN A 58 -13.74 -13.21 -3.94
CA GLN A 58 -13.45 -11.88 -4.48
C GLN A 58 -13.17 -11.90 -5.99
N ILE A 59 -13.23 -13.06 -6.65
CA ILE A 59 -13.05 -13.16 -8.11
C ILE A 59 -14.18 -12.43 -8.84
N THR A 60 -15.41 -12.60 -8.38
CA THR A 60 -16.60 -11.98 -8.98
C THR A 60 -16.99 -10.73 -8.20
N GLY A 61 -16.84 -9.56 -8.82
CA GLY A 61 -17.22 -8.28 -8.21
C GLY A 61 -16.30 -7.79 -7.08
N GLY A 62 -15.25 -8.54 -6.74
CA GLY A 62 -14.19 -8.13 -5.82
C GLY A 62 -12.88 -7.77 -6.55
N GLN A 63 -11.82 -7.59 -5.76
CA GLN A 63 -10.51 -7.14 -6.23
C GLN A 63 -9.52 -8.29 -6.48
N ASN A 64 -9.98 -9.55 -6.50
CA ASN A 64 -9.17 -10.67 -6.97
C ASN A 64 -9.06 -10.63 -8.49
N TYR A 65 -8.18 -9.73 -8.95
CA TYR A 65 -7.87 -9.46 -10.34
C TYR A 65 -6.95 -10.54 -10.96
N SER A 66 -6.21 -11.30 -10.16
CA SER A 66 -5.48 -12.46 -10.69
C SER A 66 -6.40 -13.62 -11.06
N GLN A 67 -7.65 -13.59 -10.60
CA GLN A 67 -8.61 -14.70 -10.71
C GLN A 67 -8.07 -15.97 -10.06
N TRP A 68 -7.20 -15.82 -9.04
CA TRP A 68 -6.60 -16.94 -8.35
C TRP A 68 -7.68 -17.69 -7.55
N ASN A 69 -7.92 -18.94 -7.94
CA ASN A 69 -8.94 -19.79 -7.37
C ASN A 69 -8.28 -20.97 -6.65
N ASP A 70 -7.95 -20.77 -5.38
CA ASP A 70 -7.38 -21.78 -4.51
C ASP A 70 -8.18 -21.82 -3.20
N ARG A 71 -8.73 -23.00 -2.90
CA ARG A 71 -9.57 -23.19 -1.71
C ARG A 71 -8.75 -23.13 -0.42
N THR A 72 -7.53 -23.65 -0.42
CA THR A 72 -6.63 -23.65 0.74
C THR A 72 -6.25 -22.23 1.13
N VAL A 73 -5.97 -21.40 0.12
CA VAL A 73 -5.70 -19.96 0.31
C VAL A 73 -6.92 -19.28 0.90
N SER A 74 -8.09 -19.47 0.30
CA SER A 74 -9.34 -18.85 0.76
C SER A 74 -9.66 -19.24 2.20
N ASP A 75 -9.59 -20.53 2.54
CA ASP A 75 -9.76 -21.03 3.91
C ASP A 75 -8.76 -20.39 4.90
N THR A 76 -7.49 -20.26 4.50
CA THR A 76 -6.45 -19.64 5.33
C THR A 76 -6.74 -18.16 5.59
N LEU A 77 -7.17 -17.42 4.58
CA LEU A 77 -7.49 -16.00 4.69
C LEU A 77 -8.76 -15.75 5.50
N GLU A 78 -9.81 -16.55 5.29
CA GLU A 78 -11.04 -16.53 6.08
C GLU A 78 -10.74 -16.79 7.57
N GLN A 79 -9.92 -17.80 7.87
CA GLN A 79 -9.49 -18.09 9.24
C GLN A 79 -8.67 -16.95 9.84
N ALA A 80 -7.73 -16.37 9.09
CA ALA A 80 -6.89 -15.26 9.57
C ALA A 80 -7.76 -14.07 10.00
N ARG A 81 -8.83 -13.79 9.25
CA ARG A 81 -9.72 -12.65 9.47
C ARG A 81 -10.56 -12.74 10.74
N VAL A 82 -10.93 -13.95 11.15
CA VAL A 82 -11.69 -14.18 12.40
C VAL A 82 -10.78 -14.48 13.60
N THR A 83 -9.47 -14.63 13.38
CA THR A 83 -8.51 -14.94 14.43
C THR A 83 -8.11 -13.69 15.20
N VAL A 84 -8.38 -13.71 16.51
CA VAL A 84 -8.04 -12.60 17.43
C VAL A 84 -6.59 -12.67 17.92
N ASP A 85 -6.07 -13.89 18.12
CA ASP A 85 -4.69 -14.07 18.57
C ASP A 85 -3.70 -13.61 17.48
N GLN A 86 -2.86 -12.64 17.83
CA GLN A 86 -1.94 -12.04 16.87
C GLN A 86 -0.88 -13.04 16.38
N GLY A 87 -0.42 -13.95 17.24
CA GLY A 87 0.58 -14.95 16.86
C GLY A 87 0.03 -15.93 15.83
N GLU A 88 -1.18 -16.42 16.06
CA GLU A 88 -1.87 -17.32 15.14
C GLU A 88 -2.25 -16.63 13.83
N ARG A 89 -2.75 -15.39 13.88
CA ARG A 89 -3.02 -14.60 12.66
C ARG A 89 -1.74 -14.41 11.83
N THR A 90 -0.62 -14.11 12.49
CA THR A 90 0.69 -13.99 11.83
C THR A 90 1.12 -15.29 11.15
N ARG A 91 0.93 -16.44 11.83
CA ARG A 91 1.21 -17.76 11.26
C ARG A 91 0.38 -18.04 10.01
N LEU A 92 -0.90 -17.71 10.04
CA LEU A 92 -1.80 -17.88 8.88
C LEU A 92 -1.36 -17.02 7.69
N TYR A 93 -0.97 -15.76 7.93
CA TYR A 93 -0.43 -14.91 6.87
C TYR A 93 0.90 -15.40 6.31
N HIS A 94 1.78 -15.99 7.12
CA HIS A 94 3.00 -16.61 6.59
C HIS A 94 2.70 -17.82 5.70
N ASN A 95 1.70 -18.64 6.05
CA ASN A 95 1.28 -19.74 5.17
C ASN A 95 0.72 -19.22 3.84
N PHE A 96 -0.10 -18.16 3.88
CA PHE A 96 -0.57 -17.49 2.68
C PHE A 96 0.60 -16.96 1.83
N GLN A 97 1.57 -16.28 2.45
CA GLN A 97 2.74 -15.73 1.75
C GLN A 97 3.58 -16.83 1.09
N TYR A 98 3.72 -17.99 1.74
CA TYR A 98 4.39 -19.15 1.17
C TYR A 98 3.67 -19.63 -0.10
N LEU A 99 2.35 -19.86 -0.03
CA LEU A 99 1.55 -20.28 -1.19
C LEU A 99 1.55 -19.23 -2.32
N PHE A 100 1.49 -17.95 -1.95
CA PHE A 100 1.56 -16.84 -2.91
C PHE A 100 2.90 -16.83 -3.65
N ALA A 101 4.02 -17.01 -2.93
CA ALA A 101 5.35 -17.05 -3.52
C ALA A 101 5.59 -18.29 -4.39
N GLU A 102 4.95 -19.41 -4.06
CA GLU A 102 5.05 -20.66 -4.83
C GLU A 102 4.23 -20.60 -6.12
N GLN A 103 2.99 -20.11 -6.04
CA GLN A 103 2.05 -20.12 -7.18
C GLN A 103 2.09 -18.83 -8.01
N ILE A 104 2.65 -17.76 -7.47
CA ILE A 104 2.88 -16.46 -8.13
C ILE A 104 1.63 -15.95 -8.88
N PRO A 105 0.49 -15.77 -8.19
CA PRO A 105 -0.73 -15.25 -8.81
C PRO A 105 -0.58 -13.79 -9.26
N ALA A 106 0.40 -13.07 -8.70
CA ALA A 106 0.85 -11.77 -9.15
C ALA A 106 2.32 -11.55 -8.79
N PHE A 107 2.95 -10.57 -9.44
CA PHE A 107 4.34 -10.17 -9.20
C PHE A 107 4.39 -8.84 -8.42
N PRO A 108 4.72 -8.85 -7.12
CA PRO A 108 4.97 -7.62 -6.38
C PRO A 108 6.18 -6.89 -6.95
N LEU A 109 6.03 -5.60 -7.27
CA LEU A 109 7.11 -4.79 -7.85
C LEU A 109 7.89 -4.01 -6.81
N PHE A 110 7.18 -3.28 -5.94
CA PHE A 110 7.78 -2.49 -4.87
C PHE A 110 6.72 -2.13 -3.82
N TYR A 111 7.20 -1.74 -2.64
CA TYR A 111 6.38 -1.06 -1.63
C TYR A 111 6.80 0.42 -1.60
N PRO A 112 5.88 1.37 -1.79
CA PRO A 112 6.24 2.78 -1.89
C PRO A 112 6.77 3.32 -0.56
N VAL A 113 7.84 4.11 -0.64
CA VAL A 113 8.36 4.87 0.51
C VAL A 113 7.83 6.29 0.41
N TYR A 114 7.01 6.70 1.37
CA TYR A 114 6.48 8.05 1.44
C TYR A 114 7.46 8.96 2.17
N SER A 115 7.92 10.02 1.48
CA SER A 115 8.77 11.05 2.07
C SER A 115 7.94 12.29 2.36
N TYR A 116 7.99 12.78 3.60
CA TYR A 116 7.32 14.02 4.01
C TYR A 116 8.36 15.09 4.32
N ALA A 117 8.28 16.22 3.63
CA ALA A 117 9.19 17.34 3.82
C ALA A 117 8.56 18.34 4.79
N VAL A 118 9.34 18.76 5.79
CA VAL A 118 8.98 19.77 6.77
C VAL A 118 10.01 20.89 6.72
N ASP A 119 9.55 22.13 6.86
CA ASP A 119 10.44 23.28 7.00
C ASP A 119 11.34 23.12 8.24
N LYS A 120 12.63 23.48 8.11
CA LYS A 120 13.61 23.37 9.20
C LYS A 120 13.26 24.19 10.44
N GLN A 121 12.41 25.22 10.31
CA GLN A 121 11.95 26.03 11.44
C GLN A 121 10.92 25.30 12.29
N VAL A 122 10.21 24.32 11.74
CA VAL A 122 9.20 23.53 12.44
C VAL A 122 9.91 22.37 13.15
N GLN A 123 9.95 22.48 14.47
CA GLN A 123 10.55 21.50 15.37
C GLN A 123 9.46 20.68 16.08
N GLY A 124 9.85 19.56 16.68
CA GLY A 124 8.90 18.69 17.40
C GLY A 124 8.08 17.76 16.49
N VAL A 125 8.42 17.66 15.19
CA VAL A 125 7.78 16.70 14.28
C VAL A 125 8.25 15.28 14.59
N SER A 126 7.29 14.42 14.91
CA SER A 126 7.48 12.97 15.01
C SER A 126 6.46 12.29 14.11
N MET A 127 6.89 11.29 13.35
CA MET A 127 6.01 10.48 12.50
C MET A 127 5.92 9.07 13.06
N GLY A 128 4.71 8.67 13.43
CA GLY A 128 4.37 7.28 13.79
C GLY A 128 4.02 6.44 12.56
N PRO A 129 3.41 5.26 12.76
CA PRO A 129 2.80 4.50 11.68
C PRO A 129 1.78 5.37 10.91
N LEU A 130 1.85 5.34 9.58
CA LEU A 130 0.95 6.11 8.70
C LEU A 130 -0.01 5.14 8.02
N PHE A 131 -1.23 5.02 8.53
CA PHE A 131 -2.29 4.21 7.91
C PHE A 131 -3.17 5.05 6.99
N SER A 132 -3.39 6.32 7.36
CA SER A 132 -4.06 7.33 6.56
C SER A 132 -3.12 8.51 6.32
N THR A 133 -3.39 9.27 5.25
CA THR A 133 -2.67 10.50 4.96
C THR A 133 -2.77 11.53 6.09
N SER A 134 -3.83 11.48 6.90
CA SER A 134 -4.05 12.37 8.06
C SER A 134 -3.06 12.14 9.20
N ASP A 135 -2.57 10.91 9.37
CA ASP A 135 -1.80 10.47 10.54
C ASP A 135 -0.47 11.22 10.69
N ARG A 136 0.00 11.84 9.58
CA ARG A 136 1.14 12.76 9.58
C ARG A 136 0.96 13.96 10.52
N PHE A 137 -0.27 14.28 10.89
CA PHE A 137 -0.62 15.38 11.79
C PHE A 137 -0.94 14.91 13.21
N ASP A 138 -0.78 13.63 13.54
CA ASP A 138 -1.08 13.12 14.88
C ASP A 138 -0.29 13.84 15.98
N ALA A 139 0.94 14.25 15.67
CA ALA A 139 1.80 15.00 16.57
C ALA A 139 1.74 16.53 16.37
N VAL A 140 0.77 17.07 15.62
CA VAL A 140 0.75 18.50 15.23
C VAL A 140 0.74 19.45 16.43
N THR A 141 0.12 19.05 17.53
CA THR A 141 0.07 19.85 18.77
C THR A 141 1.42 19.95 19.48
N SER A 142 2.35 19.05 19.16
CA SER A 142 3.73 19.07 19.66
C SER A 142 4.67 19.90 18.79
N TRP A 143 4.18 20.44 17.67
CA TRP A 143 5.01 21.20 16.75
C TRP A 143 5.21 22.63 17.27
N PHE A 144 6.42 23.16 17.14
CA PHE A 144 6.74 24.52 17.54
C PHE A 144 7.78 25.15 16.62
N MET A 145 7.81 26.48 16.61
CA MET A 145 8.87 27.25 15.95
C MET A 145 9.61 28.07 17.01
N VAL A 146 10.93 27.94 17.07
CA VAL A 146 11.76 28.77 17.96
C VAL A 146 12.12 30.05 17.22
N SER A 147 11.46 31.16 17.55
CA SER A 147 11.90 32.48 17.09
C SER A 147 12.84 33.10 18.11
N SER A 148 14.07 33.46 17.72
CA SER A 148 14.93 34.30 18.55
C SER A 148 14.39 35.74 18.53
N ARG A 149 13.91 36.26 19.66
CA ARG A 149 13.77 37.71 19.82
C ARG A 149 15.16 38.27 20.08
N THR A 150 15.72 38.98 19.11
CA THR A 150 16.87 39.86 19.36
C THR A 150 16.38 41.00 20.24
N SER A 151 16.57 40.90 21.56
CA SER A 151 16.44 42.03 22.46
C SER A 151 17.59 42.99 22.13
N THR A 152 17.27 44.09 21.43
CA THR A 152 18.19 45.20 21.28
C THR A 152 18.21 45.91 22.63
N GLU A 153 19.22 45.63 23.45
CA GLU A 153 19.48 46.41 24.67
C GLU A 153 19.99 47.79 24.24
N GLU A 154 19.10 48.79 24.26
CA GLU A 154 19.49 50.20 24.21
C GLU A 154 20.31 50.52 25.47
N SER A 155 21.63 50.56 25.30
CA SER A 155 22.56 51.12 26.28
C SER A 155 22.36 52.64 26.38
N THR A 156 21.46 53.07 27.28
CA THR A 156 21.45 54.45 27.77
C THR A 156 22.59 54.64 28.77
N SER A 157 23.73 55.15 28.28
CA SER A 157 24.78 55.73 29.13
C SER A 157 24.28 57.04 29.74
N LYS A 158 24.35 57.15 31.07
CA LYS A 158 24.27 58.42 31.80
C LYS A 158 25.67 58.94 32.10
#